data_AF-A0A4Y9UWX9-F1
#
_entry.id   AF-A0A4Y9UWX9-F1
#
_cell.length_a   1.000
_cell.length_b   1.000
_cell.length_c   1.000
_cell.angle_alpha   90.00
_cell.angle_beta   90.00
_cell.angle_gamma   90.00
#
_symmetry.space_group_name_H-M   'P 1'
#
loop_
_entity.id
_entity.type
_entity.pdbx_description
1 polymer ?
#
loop_
_entity_poly.entity_id
_entity_poly.type
_entity_poly.pdbx_seq_one_letter_code
_entity_poly.pdbx_strand_id
1 'polypeptide(L)'
;MRQSIERPHRLLRAWQLALLRFAVTLDESDRLNVAALAADLDHLGGGARDSLHFFRRTSSQLCAAISGQRQSVEATLECFCKQIDEPRLRNAFAAAIGMTHLDPAPSQARPKRNPGLFRGLPARRSASL
;
A
#
# COMPACT_ATOMS: atom_id res chain seq x y z
N MET A 1 25.85 -2.64 18.29
CA MET A 1 25.21 -3.81 17.64
C MET A 1 23.74 -3.52 17.25
N ARG A 2 23.43 -2.39 16.59
CA ARG A 2 22.05 -2.00 16.17
C ARG A 2 21.84 -2.00 14.64
N GLN A 3 22.91 -1.82 13.88
CA GLN A 3 22.89 -1.73 12.41
C GLN A 3 22.44 -3.03 11.71
N SER A 4 22.54 -4.19 12.38
CA SER A 4 22.25 -5.50 11.78
C SER A 4 20.74 -5.72 11.55
N ILE A 5 19.89 -5.17 12.42
CA ILE A 5 18.43 -5.36 12.37
C ILE A 5 17.76 -4.26 11.54
N GLU A 6 18.35 -3.05 11.49
CA GLU A 6 17.82 -1.92 10.72
C GLU A 6 17.74 -2.19 9.21
N ARG A 7 18.69 -2.96 8.65
CA ARG A 7 18.72 -3.30 7.23
C ARG A 7 17.54 -4.19 6.80
N PRO A 8 17.27 -5.34 7.45
CA PRO A 8 16.09 -6.15 7.13
C PRO A 8 14.78 -5.38 7.24
N HIS A 9 14.59 -4.59 8.31
CA HIS A 9 13.36 -3.80 8.49
C HIS A 9 13.19 -2.72 7.42
N ARG A 10 14.27 -2.04 7.04
CA ARG A 10 14.22 -1.02 5.98
C ARG A 10 13.91 -1.65 4.62
N LEU A 11 14.48 -2.81 4.33
CA LEU A 11 14.24 -3.53 3.07
C LEU A 11 12.81 -4.08 3.01
N LEU A 12 12.30 -4.64 4.11
CA LEU A 12 10.91 -5.08 4.21
C LEU A 12 9.94 -3.91 3.98
N ARG A 13 10.21 -2.75 4.59
CA ARG A 13 9.40 -1.54 4.37
C ARG A 13 9.49 -1.04 2.93
N ALA A 14 10.67 -1.07 2.33
CA ALA A 14 10.84 -0.69 0.92
C ALA A 14 10.02 -1.61 -0.01
N TRP A 15 10.03 -2.92 0.26
CA TRP A 15 9.23 -3.90 -0.47
C TRP A 15 7.71 -3.66 -0.32
N GLN A 16 7.22 -3.39 0.90
CA GLN A 16 5.82 -3.04 1.12
C GLN A 16 5.41 -1.75 0.40
N LEU A 17 6.28 -0.73 0.39
CA LEU A 17 6.04 0.52 -0.33
C LEU A 17 6.06 0.33 -1.85
N ALA A 18 6.92 -0.55 -2.38
CA ALA A 18 6.94 -0.90 -3.79
C ALA A 18 5.64 -1.61 -4.20
N LEU A 19 5.13 -2.52 -3.37
CA LEU A 19 3.82 -3.16 -3.58
C LEU A 19 2.68 -2.13 -3.59
N LEU A 20 2.69 -1.18 -2.64
CA LEU A 20 1.72 -0.08 -2.63
C LEU A 20 1.81 0.75 -3.92
N ARG A 21 3.02 1.10 -4.35
CA ARG A 21 3.22 1.87 -5.58
C ARG A 21 2.66 1.12 -6.79
N PHE A 22 2.99 -0.15 -6.94
CA PHE A 22 2.42 -1.00 -8.00
C PHE A 22 0.89 -1.08 -7.93
N ALA A 23 0.31 -1.21 -6.74
CA ALA A 23 -1.15 -1.22 -6.57
C ALA A 23 -1.82 0.07 -7.05
N VAL A 24 -1.13 1.21 -6.94
CA VAL A 24 -1.64 2.52 -7.36
C VAL A 24 -1.42 2.76 -8.87
N THR A 25 -0.29 2.34 -9.42
CA THR A 25 0.10 2.67 -10.80
C THR A 25 -0.28 1.60 -11.81
N LEU A 26 -0.31 0.33 -11.39
CA LEU A 26 -0.39 -0.85 -12.24
C LEU A 26 0.70 -0.90 -13.33
N ASP A 27 1.81 -0.17 -13.14
CA ASP A 27 2.89 -0.09 -14.11
C ASP A 27 3.83 -1.31 -14.05
N GLU A 28 4.28 -1.78 -15.21
CA GLU A 28 5.15 -2.95 -15.30
C GLU A 28 6.52 -2.69 -14.66
N SER A 29 7.03 -1.45 -14.75
CA SER A 29 8.29 -1.07 -14.10
C SER A 29 8.21 -1.22 -12.59
N ASP A 30 7.06 -0.89 -12.01
CA ASP A 30 6.80 -1.05 -10.58
C ASP A 30 6.68 -2.53 -10.19
N ARG A 31 6.11 -3.37 -11.07
CA ARG A 31 6.11 -4.84 -10.89
C ARG A 31 7.52 -5.42 -10.84
N LEU A 32 8.39 -4.99 -11.76
CA LEU A 32 9.80 -5.42 -11.80
C LEU A 32 10.57 -4.94 -10.55
N ASN A 33 10.31 -3.73 -10.08
CA ASN A 33 10.91 -3.21 -8.85
C ASN A 33 10.50 -4.02 -7.61
N VAL A 34 9.22 -4.42 -7.51
CA VAL A 34 8.76 -5.34 -6.45
C VAL A 34 9.52 -6.66 -6.51
N ALA A 35 9.70 -7.25 -7.71
CA ALA A 35 10.42 -8.50 -7.88
C ALA A 35 11.91 -8.40 -7.49
N ALA A 36 12.56 -7.27 -7.77
CA ALA A 36 13.94 -7.02 -7.38
C ALA A 36 14.10 -6.97 -5.85
N LEU A 37 13.27 -6.18 -5.17
CA LEU A 37 13.29 -6.08 -3.69
C LEU A 37 12.96 -7.41 -3.02
N ALA A 38 12.07 -8.20 -3.62
CA ALA A 38 11.74 -9.54 -3.15
C ALA A 38 12.94 -10.49 -3.22
N ALA A 39 13.74 -10.42 -4.30
CA ALA A 39 14.96 -11.20 -4.42
C ALA A 39 16.00 -10.80 -3.34
N ASP A 40 16.16 -9.50 -3.10
CA ASP A 40 17.06 -9.00 -2.05
C ASP A 40 16.64 -9.48 -0.64
N LEU A 41 15.34 -9.52 -0.36
CA LEU A 41 14.79 -10.03 0.91
C LEU A 41 15.02 -11.53 1.07
N ASP A 42 14.77 -12.31 0.01
CA ASP A 42 15.03 -13.74 -0.01
C ASP A 42 16.53 -14.04 0.22
N HIS A 43 17.43 -13.21 -0.32
CA HIS A 43 18.89 -13.33 -0.10
C HIS A 43 19.30 -13.00 1.34
N LEU A 44 18.59 -12.11 2.03
CA LEU A 44 18.84 -11.79 3.44
C LEU A 44 18.45 -12.95 4.40
N GLY A 45 17.59 -13.88 3.96
CA GLY A 45 17.03 -14.98 4.75
C GLY A 45 17.98 -16.16 5.02
N GLY A 46 19.17 -16.19 4.42
CA GLY A 46 20.39 -16.83 4.91
C GLY A 46 20.48 -18.34 5.26
N GLY A 47 19.40 -19.15 5.32
CA GLY A 47 19.53 -20.43 6.05
C GLY A 47 18.72 -21.67 5.66
N ALA A 48 17.71 -21.60 4.80
CA ALA A 48 16.97 -22.81 4.41
C ALA A 48 16.58 -22.75 2.94
N ARG A 49 16.84 -23.84 2.20
CA ARG A 49 16.54 -23.93 0.76
C ARG A 49 15.10 -23.55 0.39
N ASP A 50 14.16 -23.68 1.32
CA ASP A 50 12.74 -23.35 1.13
C ASP A 50 12.37 -21.90 1.46
N SER A 51 13.20 -21.15 2.20
CA SER A 51 13.02 -19.71 2.46
C SER A 51 13.61 -18.83 1.37
N LEU A 52 14.35 -19.40 0.41
CA LEU A 52 15.04 -18.66 -0.66
C LEU A 52 14.10 -18.01 -1.70
N HIS A 53 12.80 -18.30 -1.65
CA HIS A 53 11.83 -17.82 -2.65
C HIS A 53 10.52 -17.33 -2.02
N PHE A 54 10.46 -17.13 -0.70
CA PHE A 54 9.23 -16.74 -0.03
C PHE A 54 8.74 -15.39 -0.54
N PHE A 55 9.61 -14.37 -0.55
CA PHE A 55 9.23 -13.04 -0.98
C PHE A 55 8.96 -13.00 -2.48
N ARG A 56 9.74 -13.72 -3.29
CA ARG A 56 9.47 -13.83 -4.74
C ARG A 56 8.12 -14.50 -5.03
N ARG A 57 7.79 -15.60 -4.35
CA ARG A 57 6.51 -16.30 -4.49
C ARG A 57 5.34 -15.42 -4.05
N THR A 58 5.45 -14.81 -2.87
CA THR A 58 4.44 -13.91 -2.33
C THR A 58 4.23 -12.70 -3.22
N SER A 59 5.31 -12.06 -3.70
CA SER A 59 5.24 -10.91 -4.61
C SER A 59 4.56 -11.26 -5.93
N SER A 60 4.90 -12.40 -6.54
CA SER A 60 4.25 -12.86 -7.77
C SER A 60 2.75 -13.06 -7.58
N GLN A 61 2.34 -13.65 -6.46
CA GLN A 61 0.92 -13.86 -6.14
C GLN A 61 0.19 -12.53 -5.88
N LEU A 62 0.80 -11.60 -5.15
CA LEU A 62 0.24 -10.29 -4.88
C LEU A 62 0.12 -9.45 -6.15
N CYS A 63 1.16 -9.43 -7.00
CA CYS A 63 1.10 -8.72 -8.26
C CYS A 63 0.02 -9.29 -9.18
N ALA A 64 -0.10 -10.61 -9.30
CA ALA A 64 -1.18 -11.24 -10.06
C ALA A 64 -2.57 -10.93 -9.49
N ALA A 65 -2.69 -10.87 -8.15
CA ALA A 65 -3.94 -10.51 -7.48
C ALA A 65 -4.32 -9.03 -7.74
N ILE A 66 -3.37 -8.11 -7.62
CA ILE A 66 -3.53 -6.68 -7.93
C ILE A 66 -3.94 -6.48 -9.39
N SER A 67 -3.35 -7.24 -10.33
CA SER A 67 -3.72 -7.19 -11.74
C SER A 67 -5.04 -7.89 -12.09
N GLY A 68 -5.78 -8.42 -11.10
CA GLY A 68 -7.08 -9.09 -11.32
C GLY A 68 -7.00 -10.47 -11.98
N GLN A 69 -5.82 -11.12 -11.97
CA GLN A 69 -5.56 -12.36 -12.72
C GLN A 69 -5.84 -13.64 -11.92
N ARG A 70 -6.41 -13.56 -10.71
CA ARG A 70 -6.66 -14.72 -9.82
C ARG A 70 -8.12 -14.78 -9.35
N GLN A 71 -8.63 -15.99 -9.09
CA GLN A 71 -9.99 -16.19 -8.58
C GLN A 71 -10.12 -15.93 -7.06
N SER A 72 -9.01 -16.04 -6.30
CA SER A 72 -8.97 -15.76 -4.85
C SER A 72 -8.20 -14.47 -4.52
N VAL A 73 -8.42 -13.42 -5.34
CA VAL A 73 -7.75 -12.11 -5.21
C VAL A 73 -8.00 -11.51 -3.82
N GLU A 74 -9.25 -11.54 -3.36
CA GLU A 74 -9.64 -10.82 -2.16
C GLU A 74 -9.00 -11.41 -0.89
N ALA A 75 -9.13 -12.72 -0.67
CA ALA A 75 -8.56 -13.38 0.51
C ALA A 75 -7.03 -13.23 0.61
N THR A 76 -6.34 -13.23 -0.54
CA THR A 76 -4.88 -13.10 -0.57
C THR A 76 -4.43 -11.69 -0.17
N LEU A 77 -5.08 -10.66 -0.73
CA LEU A 77 -4.75 -9.27 -0.44
C LEU A 77 -5.20 -8.88 0.97
N GLU A 78 -6.33 -9.39 1.45
CA GLU A 78 -6.80 -9.16 2.82
C GLU A 78 -5.83 -9.75 3.85
N CYS A 79 -5.37 -10.99 3.62
CA CYS A 79 -4.37 -11.63 4.47
C CYS A 79 -3.06 -10.81 4.51
N PHE A 80 -2.61 -10.29 3.37
CA PHE A 80 -1.43 -9.44 3.31
C PHE A 80 -1.62 -8.11 4.04
N CYS A 81 -2.76 -7.43 3.86
CA CYS A 81 -3.09 -6.21 4.61
C CYS A 81 -2.98 -6.41 6.13
N LYS A 82 -3.45 -7.56 6.65
CA LYS A 82 -3.39 -7.89 8.08
C LYS A 82 -1.95 -8.07 8.60
N GLN A 83 -1.00 -8.41 7.72
CA GLN A 83 0.42 -8.58 8.06
C GLN A 83 1.23 -7.27 8.03
N ILE A 84 0.64 -6.16 7.58
CA ILE A 84 1.30 -4.85 7.58
C ILE A 84 1.16 -4.21 8.98
N ASP A 85 2.29 -4.14 9.70
CA ASP A 85 2.35 -3.55 11.04
C ASP A 85 2.07 -2.04 11.04
N GLU A 86 2.56 -1.31 10.03
CA GLU A 86 2.42 0.15 9.94
C GLU A 86 0.98 0.54 9.54
N PRO A 87 0.17 1.15 10.42
CA PRO A 87 -1.26 1.36 10.16
C PRO A 87 -1.54 2.27 8.95
N ARG A 88 -0.67 3.27 8.73
CA ARG A 88 -0.80 4.19 7.59
C ARG A 88 -0.59 3.47 6.27
N LEU A 89 0.43 2.62 6.21
CA LEU A 89 0.74 1.82 5.03
C LEU A 89 -0.38 0.80 4.75
N ARG A 90 -0.87 0.13 5.79
CA ARG A 90 -2.00 -0.80 5.69
C ARG A 90 -3.24 -0.13 5.09
N ASN A 91 -3.61 1.04 5.62
CA ASN A 91 -4.80 1.76 5.15
C ASN A 91 -4.62 2.27 3.72
N ALA A 92 -3.43 2.78 3.37
CA ALA A 92 -3.12 3.21 2.00
C ALA A 92 -3.20 2.04 1.01
N PHE A 93 -2.67 0.87 1.40
CA PHE A 93 -2.72 -0.33 0.57
C PHE A 93 -4.15 -0.82 0.39
N ALA A 94 -4.93 -0.95 1.47
CA ALA A 94 -6.34 -1.32 1.43
C ALA A 94 -7.16 -0.37 0.54
N ALA A 95 -6.89 0.94 0.59
CA ALA A 95 -7.54 1.91 -0.28
C ALA A 95 -7.16 1.72 -1.76
N ALA A 96 -5.88 1.48 -2.06
CA ALA A 96 -5.39 1.29 -3.43
C ALA A 96 -6.02 0.07 -4.11
N ILE A 97 -6.27 -1.01 -3.36
CA ILE A 97 -6.87 -2.24 -3.88
C ILE A 97 -8.41 -2.28 -3.76
N GLY A 98 -9.06 -1.19 -3.34
CA GLY A 98 -10.51 -1.12 -3.20
C GLY A 98 -11.12 -1.86 -2.00
N MET A 99 -10.31 -2.24 -1.01
CA MET A 99 -10.74 -2.96 0.21
C MET A 99 -11.04 -2.05 1.40
N THR A 100 -11.71 -0.92 1.16
CA THR A 100 -12.06 0.08 2.19
C THR A 100 -12.96 -0.42 3.33
N HIS A 101 -13.33 -1.71 3.34
CA HIS A 101 -14.11 -2.35 4.40
C HIS A 101 -13.27 -2.75 5.63
N LEU A 102 -11.93 -2.69 5.57
CA LEU A 102 -11.03 -3.06 6.69
C LEU A 102 -10.94 -2.00 7.80
N ASP A 103 -12.09 -1.45 8.20
CA ASP A 103 -12.27 -0.38 9.18
C ASP A 103 -12.04 1.02 8.57
N PRO A 104 -13.10 1.71 8.13
CA PRO A 104 -12.98 3.13 7.85
C PRO A 104 -12.64 3.79 9.18
N ALA A 105 -11.37 4.18 9.36
CA ALA A 105 -10.96 5.06 10.45
C ALA A 105 -12.08 6.10 10.64
N PRO A 106 -12.65 6.23 11.85
CA PRO A 106 -13.91 6.94 12.06
C PRO A 106 -13.76 8.27 11.36
N SER A 107 -14.51 8.43 10.27
CA SER A 107 -14.38 9.54 9.35
C SER A 107 -14.28 10.79 10.21
N GLN A 108 -13.08 11.38 10.34
CA GLN A 108 -12.92 12.55 11.17
C GLN A 108 -13.98 13.51 10.70
N ALA A 109 -14.90 13.82 11.62
CA ALA A 109 -16.20 14.36 11.33
C ALA A 109 -16.07 15.40 10.22
N ARG A 110 -16.77 15.17 9.11
CA ARG A 110 -16.87 16.12 8.00
C ARG A 110 -16.98 17.51 8.63
N PRO A 111 -16.02 18.44 8.43
CA PRO A 111 -16.05 19.71 9.13
C PRO A 111 -17.41 20.32 8.87
N LYS A 112 -18.18 20.56 9.95
CA LYS A 112 -19.54 21.07 9.88
C LYS A 112 -19.52 22.25 8.93
N ARG A 113 -20.15 22.10 7.76
CA ARG A 113 -20.08 23.05 6.64
C ARG A 113 -20.63 24.37 7.18
N ASN A 114 -19.74 25.25 7.63
CA ASN A 114 -20.15 26.43 8.37
C ASN A 114 -20.63 27.44 7.34
N PRO A 115 -21.95 27.70 7.23
CA PRO A 115 -22.48 28.59 6.19
C PRO A 115 -22.01 30.04 6.40
N GLY A 116 -21.38 30.33 7.54
CA GLY A 116 -20.76 31.63 7.84
C GLY A 116 -19.30 31.79 7.39
N LEU A 117 -18.67 30.79 6.75
CA LEU A 117 -17.25 30.88 6.33
C LEU A 117 -16.93 32.09 5.45
N PHE A 118 -17.91 32.59 4.72
CA PHE A 118 -17.78 33.75 3.83
C PHE A 118 -18.62 34.94 4.28
N ARG A 119 -19.17 34.93 5.51
CA ARG A 119 -19.96 36.04 6.05
C ARG A 119 -19.02 37.24 6.26
N GLY A 120 -19.29 38.33 5.53
CA GLY A 120 -18.49 39.57 5.59
C GLY A 120 -17.50 39.75 4.45
N LEU A 121 -17.33 38.77 3.56
CA LEU A 121 -16.59 38.98 2.32
C LEU A 121 -17.52 39.62 1.26
N PRO A 122 -17.02 40.59 0.48
CA PRO A 122 -17.79 41.15 -0.62
C PRO A 122 -18.10 40.03 -1.62
N ALA A 123 -19.37 39.91 -2.00
CA ALA A 123 -19.79 38.94 -3.01
C ALA A 123 -18.97 39.16 -4.29
N ARG A 124 -18.36 38.09 -4.82
CA ARG A 124 -17.68 38.19 -6.12
C ARG A 124 -18.73 38.60 -7.14
N ARG A 125 -18.54 39.75 -7.79
CA ARG A 125 -19.38 40.20 -8.90
C ARG A 125 -19.40 39.08 -9.94
N SER A 126 -20.59 38.60 -10.27
CA SER A 126 -20.82 37.75 -11.41
C SER A 126 -20.33 38.52 -12.64
N ALA A 127 -19.26 38.04 -13.28
CA ALA A 127 -18.92 38.51 -14.61
C ALA A 127 -20.01 37.97 -15.53
N SER A 128 -20.90 38.84 -15.98
CA SER A 128 -21.83 38.54 -17.07
C SER A 128 -21.02 38.37 -18.36
N LEU A 129 -21.24 37.26 -19.05
CA LEU A 129 -20.80 37.03 -20.44
C LEU A 129 -21.62 37.90 -21.39
#